data_AF-A0A2P2LFP4-F1
#
_entry.id   AF-A0A2P2LFP4-F1
#
_cell.length_a   1.000
_cell.length_b   1.000
_cell.length_c   1.000
_cell.angle_alpha   90.00
_cell.angle_beta   90.00
_cell.angle_gamma   90.00
#
_symmetry.space_group_name_H-M   'P 1'
#
loop_
_entity.id
_entity.type
_entity.pdbx_description
1 polymer ?
#
loop_
_entity_poly.entity_id
_entity_poly.type
_entity_poly.pdbx_seq_one_letter_code
_entity_poly.pdbx_strand_id
1 'polypeptide(L)'
;MRHFEQQDHVSAMVTGEFYTKKDLFPGFGRPFVFYAKILQKVGRTSEAKDAARMALKSPWWTLGCLYQEVAEVAQWDDEQIEYVKEKVTEEGRQEDLKNGKAPAQIALDEAAFLLDLASIEGTWDDVVERISECYREAGLDDIANFVLYKD
;
A
#
# COMPACT_ATOMS: atom_id res chain seq x y z
N MET A 1 5.43 21.14 7.96
CA MET A 1 6.81 21.50 8.34
C MET A 1 6.88 22.73 9.25
N ARG A 2 5.88 23.61 9.24
CA ARG A 2 5.79 24.80 10.12
C ARG A 2 6.07 24.57 11.61
N HIS A 3 5.58 23.47 12.21
CA HIS A 3 5.90 23.14 13.61
C HIS A 3 7.40 22.86 13.83
N PHE A 4 8.07 22.21 12.88
CA PHE A 4 9.53 22.03 12.93
C PHE A 4 10.28 23.36 12.75
N GLU A 5 9.82 24.24 11.87
CA GLU A 5 10.38 25.59 11.71
C GLU A 5 10.26 26.41 13.01
N GLN A 6 9.23 26.13 13.81
CA GLN A 6 9.00 26.71 15.13
C GLN A 6 9.68 25.94 16.28
N GLN A 7 10.45 24.89 15.97
CA GLN A 7 11.07 23.97 16.95
C GLN A 7 10.07 23.28 17.89
N ASP A 8 8.79 23.25 17.51
CA ASP A 8 7.71 22.60 18.22
C ASP A 8 7.59 21.13 17.76
N HIS A 9 8.50 20.31 18.26
CA HIS A 9 8.55 18.88 17.94
C HIS A 9 7.36 18.11 18.50
N VAL A 10 6.81 18.54 19.64
CA VAL A 10 5.68 17.86 20.29
C VAL A 10 4.43 18.01 19.44
N SER A 11 4.09 19.23 19.03
CA SER A 11 2.93 19.44 18.16
C SER A 11 3.09 18.76 16.80
N ALA A 12 4.31 18.71 16.26
CA ALA A 12 4.59 17.97 15.04
C ALA A 12 4.27 16.47 15.18
N MET A 13 4.73 15.83 16.27
CA MET A 13 4.45 14.41 16.53
C MET A 13 2.96 14.16 16.76
N VAL A 14 2.31 14.94 17.63
CA VAL A 14 0.88 14.78 17.95
C VAL A 14 0.02 14.95 16.69
N THR A 15 0.34 15.93 15.85
CA THR A 15 -0.38 16.14 14.59
C THR A 15 -0.15 14.97 13.63
N GLY A 16 1.09 14.48 13.52
CA GLY A 16 1.42 13.33 12.69
C GLY A 16 0.64 12.07 13.11
N GLU A 17 0.67 11.75 14.41
CA GLU A 17 -0.06 10.63 15.00
C GLU A 17 -1.58 10.78 14.81
N PHE A 18 -2.11 11.99 14.96
CA PHE A 18 -3.54 12.22 14.78
C PHE A 18 -4.05 11.75 13.41
N TYR A 19 -3.27 12.00 12.35
CA TYR A 19 -3.65 11.62 10.98
C TYR A 19 -3.47 10.13 10.66
N THR A 20 -2.80 9.35 11.51
CA THR A 20 -2.72 7.88 11.33
C THR A 20 -3.96 7.15 11.85
N LYS A 21 -4.90 7.86 12.47
CA LYS A 21 -6.18 7.29 12.92
C LYS A 21 -6.95 6.70 11.74
N LYS A 22 -7.42 5.46 11.91
CA LYS A 22 -8.10 4.65 10.90
C LYS A 22 -9.30 5.35 10.25
N ASP A 23 -10.01 6.19 11.01
CA ASP A 23 -11.26 6.81 10.57
C ASP A 23 -11.05 8.03 9.66
N LEU A 24 -9.83 8.58 9.59
CA LEU A 24 -9.53 9.77 8.77
C LEU A 24 -9.14 9.39 7.34
N PHE A 25 -8.28 8.38 7.20
CA PHE A 25 -7.76 7.91 5.91
C PHE A 25 -7.73 6.38 5.89
N PRO A 26 -8.90 5.72 5.85
CA PRO A 26 -8.98 4.27 5.93
C PRO A 26 -8.27 3.61 4.73
N GLY A 27 -7.34 2.70 5.03
CA GLY A 27 -6.62 1.94 4.00
C GLY A 27 -5.48 2.68 3.31
N PHE A 28 -5.16 3.92 3.68
CA PHE A 28 -4.06 4.67 3.06
C PHE A 28 -2.80 4.61 3.91
N GLY A 29 -1.67 4.26 3.28
CA GLY A 29 -0.36 4.21 3.92
C GLY A 29 0.30 5.59 4.09
N ARG A 30 -0.06 6.58 3.26
CA ARG A 30 0.57 7.91 3.27
C ARG A 30 0.67 8.59 4.64
N PRO A 31 -0.38 8.60 5.50
CA PRO A 31 -0.29 9.23 6.81
C PRO A 31 0.79 8.59 7.69
N PHE A 32 0.92 7.26 7.64
CA PHE A 32 1.95 6.52 8.36
C PHE A 32 3.36 6.84 7.85
N VAL A 33 3.54 6.94 6.53
CA VAL A 33 4.82 7.40 5.93
C VAL A 33 5.19 8.79 6.44
N PHE A 34 4.23 9.72 6.43
CA PHE A 34 4.47 11.08 6.89
C PHE A 34 4.84 11.12 8.38
N TYR A 35 4.14 10.33 9.21
CA TYR A 35 4.44 10.23 10.63
C TYR A 35 5.81 9.59 10.90
N ALA A 36 6.17 8.53 10.17
CA ALA A 36 7.51 7.93 10.24
C ALA A 36 8.60 8.96 9.93
N LYS A 37 8.42 9.78 8.89
CA LYS A 37 9.36 10.87 8.53
C LYS A 37 9.44 11.95 9.64
N ILE A 38 8.36 12.25 10.35
CA ILE A 38 8.38 13.13 11.53
C ILE A 38 9.22 12.51 12.65
N LEU A 39 8.97 11.24 12.98
CA LEU A 39 9.63 10.52 14.06
C LEU A 39 11.15 10.39 13.82
N GLN A 40 11.58 10.14 12.58
CA GLN A 40 13.01 10.14 12.24
C GLN A 40 13.66 11.50 12.50
N LYS A 41 13.01 12.60 12.12
CA LYS A 41 13.55 13.96 12.31
C LYS A 41 13.74 14.34 13.77
N VAL A 42 12.95 13.78 14.68
CA VAL A 42 13.07 13.99 16.13
C VAL A 42 13.91 12.91 16.83
N GLY A 43 14.54 12.00 16.07
CA GLY A 43 15.43 10.96 16.61
C GLY A 43 14.71 9.73 17.21
N ARG A 44 13.39 9.59 17.03
CA ARG A 44 12.60 8.44 17.51
C ARG A 44 12.60 7.31 16.49
N THR A 45 13.77 6.72 16.26
CA THR A 45 14.00 5.76 15.16
C THR A 45 13.23 4.46 15.29
N SER A 46 13.03 3.94 16.51
CA SER A 46 12.23 2.71 16.74
C SER A 46 10.77 2.90 16.33
N GLU A 47 10.16 4.01 16.72
CA GLU A 47 8.77 4.32 16.38
C GLU A 47 8.61 4.67 14.91
N ALA A 48 9.61 5.35 14.33
CA ALA A 48 9.61 5.59 12.89
C ALA A 48 9.57 4.27 12.10
N LYS A 49 10.36 3.27 12.54
CA LYS A 49 10.36 1.93 11.94
C LYS A 49 8.98 1.27 12.06
N ASP A 50 8.35 1.33 13.22
CA ASP A 50 7.02 0.73 13.43
C ASP A 50 5.95 1.44 12.59
N ALA A 51 6.00 2.76 12.49
CA ALA A 51 5.12 3.54 11.62
C ALA A 51 5.32 3.19 10.14
N ALA A 52 6.57 3.04 9.68
CA ALA A 52 6.87 2.62 8.31
C ALA A 52 6.33 1.21 8.01
N ARG A 53 6.45 0.26 8.95
CA ARG A 53 5.86 -1.08 8.82
C ARG A 53 4.33 -1.03 8.72
N MET A 54 3.68 -0.13 9.47
CA MET A 54 2.23 0.07 9.33
C MET A 54 1.86 0.67 7.97
N ALA A 55 2.70 1.55 7.42
CA ALA A 55 2.50 2.07 6.06
C ALA A 55 2.55 0.93 5.02
N LEU A 56 3.55 0.03 5.11
CA LEU A 56 3.74 -1.07 4.16
C LEU A 56 2.72 -2.20 4.27
N LYS A 57 1.94 -2.24 5.36
CA LYS A 57 0.75 -3.11 5.49
C LYS A 57 -0.48 -2.53 4.77
N SER A 58 -0.40 -1.29 4.29
CA SER A 58 -1.41 -0.68 3.42
C SER A 58 -0.98 -0.83 1.96
N PRO A 59 -1.90 -0.68 0.98
CA PRO A 59 -1.54 -0.79 -0.43
C PRO A 59 -0.43 0.21 -0.81
N TRP A 60 0.58 -0.27 -1.51
CA TRP A 60 1.83 0.43 -1.79
C TRP A 60 1.62 1.63 -2.71
N TRP A 61 0.62 1.56 -3.59
CA TRP A 61 0.22 2.69 -4.43
C TRP A 61 -0.35 3.87 -3.64
N THR A 62 -0.67 3.70 -2.36
CA THR A 62 -1.16 4.78 -1.46
C THR A 62 -0.05 5.44 -0.65
N LEU A 63 1.22 5.03 -0.78
CA LEU A 63 2.32 5.55 0.04
C LEU A 63 2.70 6.99 -0.31
N GLY A 64 2.45 7.42 -1.54
CA GLY A 64 2.79 8.75 -2.06
C GLY A 64 4.30 9.02 -2.13
N CYS A 65 5.12 7.96 -2.15
CA CYS A 65 6.56 7.94 -2.43
C CYS A 65 6.94 6.52 -2.88
N LEU A 66 8.20 6.29 -3.24
CA LEU A 66 8.68 4.97 -3.62
C LEU A 66 8.56 3.99 -2.43
N TYR A 67 8.23 2.73 -2.73
CA TYR A 67 8.18 1.65 -1.74
C TYR A 67 9.50 1.52 -0.99
N GLN A 68 10.62 1.58 -1.71
CA GLN A 68 11.98 1.42 -1.17
C GLN A 68 12.31 2.46 -0.09
N GLU A 69 11.86 3.72 -0.26
CA GLU A 69 12.05 4.75 0.77
C GLU A 69 11.41 4.37 2.11
N VAL A 70 10.29 3.64 2.06
CA VAL A 70 9.55 3.23 3.27
C VAL A 70 10.11 1.91 3.81
N ALA A 71 10.47 0.97 2.92
CA ALA A 71 11.10 -0.30 3.25
C ALA A 71 12.43 -0.12 3.99
N GLU A 72 13.27 0.83 3.56
CA GLU A 72 14.52 1.20 4.24
C GLU A 72 14.28 1.61 5.70
N VAL A 73 13.24 2.43 5.95
CA VAL A 73 12.87 2.86 7.31
C VAL A 73 12.29 1.69 8.12
N ALA A 74 11.50 0.84 7.48
CA ALA A 74 10.90 -0.35 8.08
C ALA A 74 11.91 -1.46 8.39
N GLN A 75 13.10 -1.39 7.79
CA GLN A 75 14.11 -2.45 7.75
C GLN A 75 13.50 -3.74 7.19
N TRP A 76 12.83 -3.61 6.04
CA TRP A 76 12.27 -4.72 5.29
C TRP A 76 13.10 -4.96 4.04
N ASP A 77 13.36 -6.23 3.78
CA ASP A 77 13.97 -6.69 2.54
C ASP A 77 12.87 -6.93 1.48
N ASP A 78 13.30 -7.29 0.27
CA ASP A 78 12.41 -7.48 -0.88
C ASP A 78 11.54 -8.76 -0.79
N GLU A 79 11.61 -9.52 0.31
CA GLU A 79 10.79 -10.73 0.53
C GLU A 79 9.28 -10.47 0.34
N GLN A 80 8.79 -9.29 0.72
CA GLN A 80 7.39 -8.94 0.55
C GLN A 80 7.03 -8.70 -0.93
N ILE A 81 7.95 -8.14 -1.71
CA ILE A 81 7.74 -7.98 -3.16
C ILE A 81 7.67 -9.35 -3.82
N GLU A 82 8.59 -10.25 -3.47
CA GLU A 82 8.60 -11.61 -4.02
C GLU A 82 7.35 -12.40 -3.62
N TYR A 83 6.85 -12.23 -2.39
CA TYR A 83 5.57 -12.80 -1.97
C TYR A 83 4.40 -12.28 -2.81
N VAL A 84 4.32 -10.97 -3.05
CA VAL A 84 3.24 -10.37 -3.86
C VAL A 84 3.33 -10.87 -5.32
N LYS A 85 4.55 -10.99 -5.87
CA LYS A 85 4.77 -11.59 -7.20
C LYS A 85 4.31 -13.04 -7.27
N GLU A 86 4.59 -13.84 -6.25
CA GLU A 86 4.11 -15.23 -6.17
C GLU A 86 2.58 -15.27 -6.13
N LYS A 87 1.94 -14.36 -5.39
CA LYS A 87 0.47 -14.35 -5.27
C LYS A 87 -0.28 -13.97 -6.53
N VAL A 88 0.34 -13.28 -7.48
CA VAL A 88 -0.27 -12.99 -8.80
C VAL A 88 -0.04 -14.08 -9.84
N THR A 89 0.69 -15.16 -9.51
CA THR A 89 0.83 -16.31 -10.43
C THR A 89 -0.37 -17.24 -10.37
N GLU A 90 -0.51 -18.10 -11.37
CA GLU A 90 -1.54 -19.14 -11.37
C GLU A 90 -1.31 -20.13 -10.23
N GLU A 91 -0.07 -20.48 -9.90
CA GLU A 91 0.26 -21.33 -8.75
C GLU A 91 -0.21 -20.70 -7.43
N GLY A 92 0.06 -19.41 -7.23
CA GLY A 92 -0.40 -18.67 -6.05
C GLY A 92 -1.93 -18.62 -5.94
N ARG A 93 -2.60 -18.44 -7.08
CA ARG A 93 -4.07 -18.47 -7.17
C ARG A 93 -4.64 -19.85 -6.80
N GLN A 94 -4.05 -20.93 -7.31
CA GLN A 94 -4.47 -22.31 -6.99
C GLN A 94 -4.23 -22.66 -5.51
N GLU A 95 -3.14 -22.16 -4.93
CA GLU A 95 -2.88 -22.30 -3.49
C GLU A 95 -3.98 -21.64 -2.65
N ASP A 96 -4.36 -20.41 -2.98
CA ASP A 96 -5.40 -19.66 -2.27
C ASP A 96 -6.78 -20.33 -2.41
N LEU A 97 -7.10 -20.88 -3.58
CA LEU A 97 -8.31 -21.70 -3.78
C LEU A 97 -8.29 -22.95 -2.90
N LYS A 98 -7.17 -23.67 -2.83
CA LYS A 98 -6.99 -24.86 -1.98
C LYS A 98 -7.12 -24.51 -0.50
N ASN A 99 -6.68 -23.33 -0.09
CA ASN A 99 -6.84 -22.79 1.25
C ASN A 99 -8.27 -22.33 1.57
N GLY A 100 -9.19 -22.42 0.60
CA GLY A 100 -10.62 -22.17 0.78
C GLY A 100 -11.02 -20.71 0.62
N LYS A 101 -10.17 -19.84 0.06
CA LYS A 101 -10.59 -18.48 -0.27
C LYS A 101 -11.65 -18.51 -1.37
N ALA A 102 -12.64 -17.62 -1.27
CA ALA A 102 -13.67 -17.47 -2.29
C ALA A 102 -13.05 -16.93 -3.60
N PRO A 103 -13.47 -17.40 -4.80
CA PRO A 103 -12.94 -16.93 -6.07
C PRO A 103 -12.99 -15.41 -6.25
N ALA A 104 -14.08 -14.77 -5.84
CA ALA A 104 -14.21 -13.31 -5.87
C ALA A 104 -13.19 -12.60 -4.98
N GLN A 105 -12.89 -13.13 -3.79
CA GLN A 105 -11.86 -12.55 -2.92
C GLN A 105 -10.48 -12.71 -3.54
N ILE A 106 -10.19 -13.85 -4.16
CA ILE A 106 -8.91 -14.09 -4.83
C ILE A 106 -8.71 -13.09 -5.98
N ALA A 107 -9.75 -12.85 -6.78
CA ALA A 107 -9.69 -11.86 -7.84
C ALA A 107 -9.44 -10.43 -7.29
N LEU A 108 -10.08 -10.06 -6.18
CA LEU A 108 -9.83 -8.76 -5.53
C LEU A 108 -8.42 -8.65 -4.93
N ASP A 109 -7.91 -9.72 -4.33
CA ASP A 109 -6.54 -9.79 -3.81
C ASP A 109 -5.54 -9.63 -4.97
N GLU A 110 -5.75 -10.34 -6.08
CA GLU A 110 -4.92 -10.24 -7.28
C GLU A 110 -4.91 -8.80 -7.85
N ALA A 111 -6.06 -8.15 -7.97
CA ALA A 111 -6.13 -6.75 -8.40
C ALA A 111 -5.33 -5.81 -7.47
N ALA A 112 -5.42 -6.01 -6.16
CA ALA A 112 -4.68 -5.22 -5.19
C ALA A 112 -3.16 -5.43 -5.34
N PHE A 113 -2.72 -6.67 -5.51
CA PHE A 113 -1.31 -7.01 -5.73
C PHE A 113 -0.76 -6.45 -7.05
N LEU A 114 -1.54 -6.50 -8.13
CA LEU A 114 -1.16 -5.91 -9.42
C LEU A 114 -0.98 -4.40 -9.32
N LEU A 115 -1.85 -3.69 -8.60
CA LEU A 115 -1.70 -2.25 -8.35
C LEU A 115 -0.44 -1.94 -7.54
N ASP A 116 -0.15 -2.76 -6.53
CA ASP A 116 1.04 -2.60 -5.70
C ASP A 116 2.33 -2.81 -6.51
N LEU A 117 2.41 -3.85 -7.34
CA LEU A 117 3.55 -4.10 -8.22
C LEU A 117 3.71 -3.01 -9.29
N ALA A 118 2.61 -2.61 -9.95
CA ALA A 118 2.64 -1.54 -10.94
C ALA A 118 3.11 -0.21 -10.35
N SER A 119 2.83 0.06 -9.07
CA SER A 119 3.33 1.25 -8.38
C SER A 119 4.84 1.24 -8.15
N ILE A 120 5.43 0.05 -8.01
CA ILE A 120 6.88 -0.13 -7.87
C ILE A 120 7.57 -0.05 -9.24
N GLU A 121 7.01 -0.74 -10.23
CA GLU A 121 7.65 -0.94 -11.54
C GLU A 121 7.33 0.19 -12.53
N GLY A 122 6.30 0.98 -12.26
CA GLY A 122 5.83 2.04 -13.17
C GLY A 122 5.07 1.51 -14.38
N THR A 123 4.53 0.30 -14.30
CA THR A 123 3.92 -0.48 -15.40
C THR A 123 2.40 -0.44 -15.38
N TRP A 124 1.82 0.71 -15.01
CA TRP A 124 0.36 0.89 -14.84
C TRP A 124 -0.44 0.43 -16.06
N ASP A 125 -0.02 0.83 -17.25
CA ASP A 125 -0.72 0.52 -18.50
C ASP A 125 -0.78 -0.99 -18.79
N ASP A 126 0.22 -1.76 -18.33
CA ASP A 126 0.35 -3.19 -18.61
C ASP A 126 -0.65 -4.04 -17.81
N VAL A 127 -1.12 -3.52 -16.66
CA VAL A 127 -1.97 -4.27 -15.73
C VAL A 127 -3.46 -3.88 -15.79
N VAL A 128 -3.81 -2.79 -16.50
CA VAL A 128 -5.18 -2.24 -16.52
C VAL A 128 -6.22 -3.27 -16.96
N GLU A 129 -5.94 -4.00 -18.05
CA GLU A 129 -6.85 -5.01 -18.58
C GLU A 129 -7.08 -6.14 -17.58
N ARG A 130 -6.02 -6.67 -16.96
CA ARG A 130 -6.13 -7.73 -15.97
C ARG A 130 -6.86 -7.28 -14.71
N ILE A 131 -6.59 -6.08 -14.21
CA ILE A 131 -7.31 -5.49 -13.06
C ILE A 131 -8.80 -5.37 -13.37
N SER A 132 -9.17 -4.94 -14.57
CA SER A 132 -10.58 -4.89 -14.98
C SER A 132 -11.22 -6.27 -14.97
N GLU A 133 -10.53 -7.31 -15.45
CA GLU A 133 -11.03 -8.69 -15.40
C GLU A 133 -11.22 -9.16 -13.96
N CYS A 134 -10.26 -8.92 -13.08
CA CYS A 134 -10.36 -9.24 -11.66
C CYS A 134 -11.62 -8.62 -11.02
N TYR A 135 -11.90 -7.34 -11.29
CA TYR A 135 -13.12 -6.71 -10.80
C TYR A 135 -14.39 -7.34 -11.38
N ARG A 136 -14.38 -7.75 -12.66
CA ARG A 136 -15.49 -8.47 -13.28
C ARG A 136 -15.70 -9.86 -12.66
N GLU A 137 -14.63 -10.62 -12.43
CA GLU A 137 -14.65 -11.91 -11.73
C GLU A 137 -15.22 -11.78 -10.30
N ALA A 138 -15.00 -10.63 -9.66
CA ALA A 138 -15.56 -10.29 -8.36
C ALA A 138 -17.00 -9.76 -8.40
N GLY A 139 -17.62 -9.62 -9.58
CA GLY A 139 -18.98 -9.10 -9.76
C GLY A 139 -19.09 -7.58 -9.66
N LEU A 140 -18.00 -6.85 -9.89
CA LEU A 140 -17.93 -5.38 -9.87
C LEU A 140 -17.82 -4.81 -11.30
N ASP A 141 -18.80 -5.12 -12.16
CA ASP A 141 -18.81 -4.74 -13.58
C ASP A 141 -18.65 -3.22 -13.81
N ASP A 142 -19.30 -2.39 -12.99
CA ASP A 142 -19.22 -0.93 -13.11
C ASP A 142 -17.78 -0.43 -12.88
N ILE A 143 -17.07 -1.03 -11.91
CA ILE A 143 -15.67 -0.69 -11.62
C ILE A 143 -14.76 -1.22 -12.72
N ALA A 144 -14.99 -2.44 -13.20
CA ALA A 144 -14.26 -3.01 -14.33
C ALA A 144 -14.34 -2.09 -15.57
N ASN A 145 -15.54 -1.61 -15.90
CA ASN A 145 -15.74 -0.68 -17.03
C ASN A 145 -15.10 0.69 -16.77
N PHE A 146 -15.16 1.19 -15.53
CA PHE A 146 -14.52 2.45 -15.16
C PHE A 146 -13.00 2.40 -15.34
N VAL A 147 -12.35 1.31 -14.94
CA VAL A 147 -10.89 1.14 -15.07
C VAL A 147 -10.43 1.17 -16.53
N LEU A 148 -11.25 0.66 -17.46
CA LEU A 148 -10.96 0.65 -18.90
C LEU A 148 -11.37 1.94 -19.62
N TYR A 149 -12.02 2.87 -18.93
CA TYR A 149 -12.53 4.09 -19.56
C TYR A 149 -11.38 4.95 -20.09
N LYS A 150 -11.48 5.36 -21.36
CA LYS A 150 -10.57 6.28 -22.03
C LYS A 150 -11.39 7.44 -22.60
N ASP A 151 -10.95 8.67 -22.34
CA ASP A 151 -11.54 9.91 -22.87
C ASP A 151 -11.40 10.03 -24.40
#